data_AF-A0A3D5W612-F1
#
_entry.id   AF-A0A3D5W612-F1
#
_cell.length_a   1.000
_cell.length_b   1.000
_cell.length_c   1.000
_cell.angle_alpha   90.00
_cell.angle_beta   90.00
_cell.angle_gamma   90.00
#
_symmetry.space_group_name_H-M   'P 1'
#
loop_
_entity.id
_entity.type
_entity.pdbx_description
1 polymer ?
#
loop_
_entity_poly.entity_id
_entity_poly.type
_entity_poly.pdbx_seq_one_letter_code
_entity_poly.pdbx_strand_id
1 'polypeptide(L)'
;WYYGIALAQVTAPWILLAPLAFVATWREAFYNRHSPERFLWVWALSVPLVLSFFSGKHHHYLLHCVAPWSILAALGLRHLGCRFAVITRSPKAATAVLFGFLAVIYGVLLSTHKTVHHEDGVFLRKVAKTFPSGPFLVDQSVTDLHKGFQVQFYLPDRHTRGLHNLSFLRSSEITQDRVYVITEHGRRGELTHFGDTRLLLQSEKTGRQEGPDTLLTLFELTYHQDLERVATAKLRITPMQAMYRSPEPVLE
;
A
#
# COMPACT_ATOMS: atom_id res chain seq x y z
N TRP A 1 14.41 5.91 11.96
CA TRP A 1 14.92 5.89 10.56
C TRP A 1 13.85 5.81 9.46
N TYR A 2 12.54 5.94 9.75
CA TYR A 2 11.46 5.84 8.74
C TYR A 2 11.66 6.75 7.51
N TYR A 3 11.90 8.04 7.71
CA TYR A 3 12.03 8.99 6.59
C TYR A 3 13.34 8.87 5.81
N GLY A 4 14.38 8.21 6.33
CA GLY A 4 15.61 8.01 5.57
C GLY A 4 15.37 7.11 4.36
N ILE A 5 14.73 5.96 4.58
CA ILE A 5 14.36 5.02 3.51
C ILE A 5 13.29 5.64 2.61
N ALA A 6 12.27 6.27 3.20
CA ALA A 6 11.20 6.89 2.43
C ALA A 6 11.70 8.06 1.55
N LEU A 7 12.70 8.82 2.00
CA LEU A 7 13.27 9.91 1.22
C LEU A 7 13.94 9.39 -0.05
N ALA A 8 14.69 8.29 0.03
CA ALA A 8 15.31 7.66 -1.14
C ALA A 8 14.26 7.16 -2.14
N GLN A 9 13.13 6.65 -1.66
CA GLN A 9 12.03 6.19 -2.51
C GLN A 9 11.26 7.35 -3.16
N VAL A 10 10.92 8.39 -2.38
CA VAL A 10 10.11 9.53 -2.85
C VAL A 10 10.89 10.45 -3.78
N THR A 11 12.20 10.60 -3.56
CA THR A 11 13.04 11.48 -4.39
C THR A 11 13.76 10.73 -5.51
N ALA A 12 13.49 9.44 -5.70
CA ALA A 12 13.88 8.72 -6.90
C ALA A 12 13.34 9.44 -8.17
N PRO A 13 14.12 9.59 -9.25
CA PRO A 13 15.49 9.08 -9.45
C PRO A 13 16.61 9.98 -8.90
N TRP A 14 16.27 11.19 -8.48
CA TRP A 14 17.19 12.28 -8.16
C TRP A 14 18.13 11.97 -7.00
N ILE A 15 17.74 11.10 -6.08
CA ILE A 15 18.57 10.70 -4.94
C ILE A 15 19.93 10.12 -5.38
N LEU A 16 20.00 9.44 -6.53
CA LEU A 16 21.25 8.89 -7.07
C LEU A 16 22.24 9.99 -7.47
N LEU A 17 21.73 11.18 -7.76
CA LEU A 17 22.51 12.36 -8.14
C LEU A 17 22.83 13.27 -6.95
N ALA A 18 22.29 12.98 -5.77
CA ALA A 18 22.50 13.80 -4.58
C ALA A 18 23.98 13.97 -4.19
N PRO A 19 24.86 12.95 -4.26
CA PRO A 19 26.28 13.14 -3.97
C PRO A 19 26.94 14.17 -4.91
N LEU A 20 26.60 14.14 -6.20
CA LEU A 20 27.09 15.11 -7.18
C LEU A 20 26.59 16.52 -6.87
N ALA A 21 25.31 16.65 -6.53
CA ALA A 21 24.71 17.90 -6.12
C ALA A 21 25.39 18.49 -4.89
N PHE A 22 25.65 17.68 -3.86
CA PHE A 22 26.28 18.14 -2.64
C PHE A 22 27.73 18.57 -2.88
N VAL A 23 28.52 17.80 -3.63
CA VAL A 23 29.90 18.18 -3.99
C VAL A 23 29.94 19.45 -4.84
N ALA A 24 28.95 19.68 -5.70
CA ALA A 24 28.87 20.88 -6.52
C ALA A 24 28.49 22.14 -5.73
N THR A 25 27.61 22.00 -4.74
CA THR A 25 26.93 23.16 -4.11
C THR A 25 27.35 23.42 -2.67
N TRP A 26 28.11 22.54 -2.00
CA TRP A 26 28.43 22.68 -0.57
C TRP A 26 29.13 24.00 -0.23
N ARG A 27 30.06 24.48 -1.06
CA ARG A 27 30.78 25.73 -0.79
C ARG A 27 29.84 26.93 -0.76
N GLU A 28 28.97 27.05 -1.77
CA GLU A 28 27.98 28.11 -1.82
C GLU A 28 26.94 27.98 -0.70
N ALA A 29 26.54 26.76 -0.36
CA ALA A 29 25.60 26.52 0.74
C ALA A 29 26.17 26.93 2.10
N PHE A 30 27.45 26.62 2.40
CA PHE A 30 28.03 26.85 3.73
C PHE A 30 28.75 28.19 3.88
N TYR A 31 29.35 28.75 2.84
CA TYR A 31 30.15 29.98 2.96
C TYR A 31 29.43 31.25 2.48
N ASN A 32 28.43 31.14 1.59
CA ASN A 32 27.73 32.30 1.04
C ASN A 32 26.35 32.48 1.70
N ARG A 33 26.15 33.62 2.39
CA ARG A 33 24.95 33.84 3.22
C ARG A 33 23.66 34.04 2.42
N HIS A 34 23.78 34.54 1.19
CA HIS A 34 22.65 34.89 0.33
C HIS A 34 22.55 33.98 -0.91
N SER A 35 23.17 32.80 -0.87
CA SER A 35 23.13 31.86 -2.00
C SER A 35 21.77 31.15 -2.11
N PRO A 36 21.23 31.01 -3.33
CA PRO A 36 20.09 30.13 -3.59
C PRO A 36 20.36 28.68 -3.17
N GLU A 37 21.60 28.21 -3.26
CA GLU A 37 22.03 26.88 -2.86
C GLU A 37 21.81 26.64 -1.36
N ARG A 38 22.11 27.63 -0.50
CA ARG A 38 21.83 27.52 0.94
C ARG A 38 20.33 27.33 1.20
N PHE A 39 19.48 28.07 0.51
CA PHE A 39 18.02 27.92 0.63
C PHE A 39 17.59 26.50 0.23
N LEU A 40 18.10 25.97 -0.89
CA LEU A 40 17.78 24.63 -1.36
C LEU A 40 18.23 23.54 -0.39
N TRP A 41 19.41 23.66 0.22
CA TRP A 41 19.89 22.73 1.24
C TRP A 41 19.01 22.75 2.49
N VAL A 42 18.66 23.94 2.98
CA VAL A 42 17.77 24.09 4.14
C VAL A 42 16.42 23.48 3.84
N TRP A 43 15.83 23.76 2.65
CA TRP A 43 14.55 23.20 2.26
C TRP A 43 14.60 21.67 2.11
N ALA A 44 15.62 21.14 1.44
CA ALA A 44 15.80 19.71 1.21
C ALA A 44 15.90 18.90 2.52
N LEU A 45 16.55 19.49 3.54
CA LEU A 45 16.85 18.82 4.81
C LEU A 45 15.84 19.12 5.92
N SER A 46 15.19 20.28 5.91
CA SER A 46 14.26 20.69 6.97
C SER A 46 13.01 19.82 7.00
N VAL A 47 12.44 19.48 5.84
CA VAL A 47 11.22 18.66 5.74
C VAL A 47 11.39 17.29 6.41
N PRO A 48 12.36 16.43 6.02
CA PRO A 48 12.54 15.13 6.67
C PRO A 48 12.97 15.27 8.13
N LEU A 49 13.73 16.32 8.49
CA LEU A 49 14.18 16.55 9.86
C LEU A 49 13.02 16.90 10.79
N VAL A 50 12.20 17.89 10.41
CA VAL A 50 11.03 18.34 11.20
C VAL A 50 10.01 17.21 11.32
N LEU A 51 9.67 16.56 10.20
CA LEU A 51 8.69 15.47 10.22
C LEU A 51 9.16 14.28 11.07
N SER A 52 10.46 14.07 11.21
CA SER A 52 11.02 12.98 12.02
C SER A 52 10.65 13.06 13.51
N PHE A 53 10.34 14.25 14.02
CA PHE A 53 9.95 14.49 15.42
C PHE A 53 8.47 14.18 15.71
N PHE A 54 7.60 14.13 14.70
CA PHE A 54 6.17 13.91 14.89
C PHE A 54 5.80 12.41 14.90
N SER A 55 4.76 12.07 15.67
CA SER A 55 4.05 10.79 15.60
C SER A 55 3.13 10.75 14.36
N GLY A 56 2.72 9.55 13.92
CA GLY A 56 1.85 9.41 12.73
C GLY A 56 2.57 9.61 11.38
N LYS A 57 3.76 9.01 11.21
CA LYS A 57 4.61 9.21 10.03
C LYS A 57 3.99 8.61 8.78
N HIS A 58 3.93 9.41 7.72
CA HIS A 58 3.48 8.97 6.39
C HIS A 58 4.44 9.46 5.32
N HIS A 59 4.89 8.55 4.45
CA HIS A 59 5.85 8.85 3.38
C HIS A 59 5.38 9.94 2.40
N HIS A 60 4.07 10.14 2.25
CA HIS A 60 3.50 11.21 1.42
C HIS A 60 3.86 12.62 1.89
N TYR A 61 4.18 12.81 3.17
CA TYR A 61 4.63 14.11 3.66
C TYR A 61 5.98 14.53 3.05
N LEU A 62 6.77 13.57 2.55
CA LEU A 62 8.01 13.85 1.83
C LEU A 62 7.80 14.28 0.37
N LEU A 63 6.57 14.36 -0.14
CA LEU A 63 6.33 14.90 -1.49
C LEU A 63 6.89 16.32 -1.64
N HIS A 64 6.94 17.09 -0.55
CA HIS A 64 7.57 18.41 -0.51
C HIS A 64 9.09 18.39 -0.69
N CYS A 65 9.73 17.22 -0.57
CA CYS A 65 11.16 17.04 -0.85
C CYS A 65 11.44 16.87 -2.36
N VAL A 66 10.46 16.50 -3.18
CA VAL A 66 10.72 16.19 -4.59
C VAL A 66 11.30 17.39 -5.34
N ALA A 67 10.75 18.59 -5.12
CA ALA A 67 11.20 19.83 -5.74
C ALA A 67 12.64 20.21 -5.36
N PRO A 68 13.02 20.42 -4.09
CA PRO A 68 14.39 20.84 -3.76
C PRO A 68 15.44 19.79 -4.16
N TRP A 69 15.14 18.50 -4.02
CA TRP A 69 16.08 17.44 -4.38
C TRP A 69 16.29 17.31 -5.90
N SER A 70 15.25 17.52 -6.71
CA SER A 70 15.39 17.56 -8.18
C SER A 70 16.18 18.77 -8.67
N ILE A 71 15.98 19.95 -8.06
CA ILE A 71 16.76 21.15 -8.39
C ILE A 71 18.24 20.96 -8.03
N LEU A 72 18.53 20.41 -6.84
CA LEU A 72 19.90 20.10 -6.42
C LEU A 72 20.56 19.11 -7.39
N ALA A 73 19.86 18.03 -7.78
CA ALA A 73 20.36 17.08 -8.77
C ALA A 73 20.69 17.76 -10.10
N ALA A 74 19.84 18.67 -10.58
CA ALA A 74 20.08 19.43 -11.81
C ALA A 74 21.33 20.33 -11.69
N LEU A 75 21.54 21.00 -10.55
CA LEU A 75 22.76 21.79 -10.30
C LEU A 75 24.02 20.92 -10.29
N GLY A 76 23.96 19.74 -9.67
CA GLY A 76 25.04 18.76 -9.70
C GLY A 76 25.40 18.32 -11.12
N LEU A 77 24.39 18.01 -11.93
CA LEU A 77 24.58 17.66 -13.34
C LEU A 77 25.17 18.81 -14.16
N ARG A 78 24.69 20.05 -13.96
CA ARG A 78 25.25 21.24 -14.63
C ARG A 78 26.74 21.39 -14.35
N HIS A 79 27.13 21.26 -13.07
CA HIS A 79 28.52 21.37 -12.66
C HIS A 79 29.41 20.29 -13.27
N LEU A 80 28.90 19.06 -13.36
CA LEU A 80 29.59 17.95 -14.03
C LEU A 80 29.73 18.23 -15.54
N GLY A 81 28.64 18.65 -16.19
CA GLY A 81 28.62 18.97 -17.62
C GLY A 81 29.64 20.03 -18.01
N CYS A 82 29.78 21.09 -17.21
CA CYS A 82 30.79 22.14 -17.45
C CYS A 82 32.24 21.64 -17.32
N ARG A 83 32.49 20.54 -16.60
CA ARG A 83 33.85 20.01 -16.37
C ARG A 83 34.30 18.99 -17.42
N PHE A 84 33.38 18.35 -18.13
CA PHE A 84 33.72 17.32 -19.12
C PHE A 84 33.41 17.81 -20.54
N ALA A 85 34.46 18.07 -21.32
CA ALA A 85 34.34 18.55 -22.71
C ALA A 85 33.53 17.60 -23.62
N VAL A 86 33.49 16.30 -23.31
CA VAL A 86 32.67 15.32 -24.04
C VAL A 86 31.17 15.58 -23.83
N ILE A 87 30.77 16.00 -22.62
CA ILE A 87 29.38 16.31 -22.28
C ILE A 87 28.95 17.63 -22.92
N THR A 88 29.84 18.64 -22.94
CA THR A 88 29.55 19.93 -23.58
C THR A 88 29.46 19.83 -25.10
N ARG A 89 30.24 18.94 -25.73
CA ARG A 89 30.21 18.71 -27.19
C ARG A 89 28.94 17.98 -27.66
N SER A 90 28.40 17.08 -26.85
CA SER A 90 27.22 16.27 -27.21
C SER A 90 26.19 16.16 -26.08
N PRO A 91 25.53 17.26 -25.67
CA PRO A 91 24.67 17.30 -24.49
C PRO A 91 23.44 16.40 -24.60
N LYS A 92 22.85 16.28 -25.81
CA LYS A 92 21.71 15.39 -26.07
C LYS A 92 22.06 13.92 -25.86
N ALA A 93 23.21 13.49 -26.37
CA ALA A 93 23.68 12.11 -26.21
C ALA A 93 24.00 11.81 -24.74
N ALA A 94 24.70 12.72 -24.05
CA ALA A 94 25.01 12.56 -22.62
C ALA A 94 23.74 12.46 -21.76
N THR A 95 22.72 13.28 -22.07
CA THR A 95 21.43 13.26 -21.40
C THR A 95 20.68 11.94 -21.67
N ALA A 96 20.64 11.49 -22.93
CA ALA A 96 20.02 10.22 -23.30
C ALA A 96 20.67 9.02 -22.60
N VAL A 97 22.01 9.00 -22.52
CA VAL A 97 22.76 7.96 -21.78
C VAL A 97 22.44 7.99 -20.28
N LEU A 98 22.42 9.18 -19.67
CA LEU A 98 22.09 9.33 -18.25
C LEU A 98 20.68 8.82 -17.94
N PHE A 99 19.68 9.29 -18.68
CA PHE A 99 18.29 8.87 -18.46
C PHE A 99 18.07 7.40 -18.82
N GLY A 100 18.76 6.88 -19.84
CA GLY A 100 18.76 5.44 -20.15
C GLY A 100 19.33 4.61 -18.99
N PHE A 101 20.46 5.04 -18.42
CA PHE A 101 21.07 4.37 -17.26
C PHE A 101 20.17 4.41 -16.02
N LEU A 102 19.57 5.57 -15.72
CA LEU A 102 18.58 5.70 -14.65
C LEU A 102 17.38 4.77 -14.90
N ALA A 103 16.84 4.73 -16.12
CA ALA A 103 15.73 3.86 -16.48
C ALA A 103 16.08 2.37 -16.28
N VAL A 104 17.29 1.94 -16.64
CA VAL A 104 17.76 0.56 -16.41
C VAL A 104 17.84 0.26 -14.92
N ILE A 105 18.48 1.12 -14.11
CA ILE A 105 18.57 0.93 -12.65
C ILE A 105 17.18 0.80 -12.04
N TYR A 106 16.28 1.74 -12.36
CA TYR A 106 14.92 1.73 -11.81
C TYR A 106 14.10 0.56 -12.34
N GLY A 107 14.29 0.14 -13.59
CA GLY A 107 13.66 -1.06 -14.14
C GLY A 107 14.06 -2.32 -13.38
N VAL A 108 15.35 -2.46 -13.03
CA VAL A 108 15.85 -3.59 -12.22
C VAL A 108 15.33 -3.52 -10.78
N LEU A 109 15.32 -2.34 -10.17
CA LEU A 109 14.76 -2.16 -8.83
C LEU A 109 13.26 -2.46 -8.79
N LEU A 110 12.51 -2.04 -9.81
CA LEU A 110 11.07 -2.28 -9.90
C LEU A 110 10.75 -3.75 -10.18
N SER A 111 11.53 -4.43 -11.03
CA SER A 111 11.30 -5.85 -11.36
C SER A 111 11.52 -6.77 -10.16
N THR A 112 12.36 -6.36 -9.21
CA THR A 112 12.62 -7.07 -7.95
C THR A 112 11.73 -6.59 -6.81
N HIS A 113 10.99 -5.49 -6.98
CA HIS A 113 10.15 -4.92 -5.94
C HIS A 113 8.83 -5.69 -5.79
N LYS A 114 8.71 -6.41 -4.67
CA LYS A 114 7.42 -6.93 -4.21
C LYS A 114 6.75 -5.91 -3.29
N THR A 115 5.53 -5.52 -3.64
CA THR A 115 4.71 -4.71 -2.74
C THR A 115 4.34 -5.51 -1.51
N VAL A 116 4.03 -4.80 -0.42
CA VAL A 116 3.55 -5.40 0.84
C VAL A 116 2.32 -6.29 0.64
N HIS A 117 1.55 -6.04 -0.43
CA HIS A 117 0.32 -6.75 -0.77
C HIS A 117 0.49 -7.74 -1.95
N HIS A 118 1.73 -8.03 -2.34
CA HIS A 118 2.01 -8.92 -3.47
C HIS A 118 1.41 -10.32 -3.25
N GLU A 119 1.69 -10.93 -2.11
CA GLU A 119 1.22 -12.29 -1.78
C GLU A 119 -0.31 -12.35 -1.63
N ASP A 120 -0.93 -11.29 -1.10
CA ASP A 120 -2.40 -11.15 -1.08
C ASP A 120 -2.97 -11.18 -2.51
N GLY A 121 -2.36 -10.45 -3.44
CA GLY A 121 -2.78 -10.42 -4.85
C GLY A 121 -2.52 -11.73 -5.60
N VAL A 122 -1.49 -12.50 -5.21
CA VAL A 122 -1.26 -13.86 -5.73
C VAL A 122 -2.36 -14.80 -5.23
N PHE A 123 -2.66 -14.76 -3.93
CA PHE A 123 -3.73 -15.52 -3.31
C PHE A 123 -5.09 -15.22 -3.95
N LEU A 124 -5.48 -13.95 -4.08
CA LEU A 124 -6.79 -13.58 -4.63
C LEU A 124 -6.95 -13.97 -6.10
N ARG A 125 -5.89 -13.86 -6.90
CA ARG A 125 -5.90 -14.36 -8.28
C ARG A 125 -6.06 -15.88 -8.34
N LYS A 126 -5.44 -16.60 -7.40
CA LYS A 126 -5.62 -18.06 -7.27
C LYS A 126 -7.06 -18.40 -6.89
N VAL A 127 -7.67 -17.67 -5.95
CA VAL A 127 -9.08 -17.81 -5.58
C VAL A 127 -9.98 -17.61 -6.81
N ALA A 128 -9.84 -16.49 -7.52
CA ALA A 128 -10.64 -16.18 -8.71
C ALA A 128 -10.51 -17.25 -9.81
N LYS A 129 -9.32 -17.83 -9.98
CA LYS A 129 -9.06 -18.89 -10.97
C LYS A 129 -9.63 -20.25 -10.55
N THR A 130 -9.53 -20.61 -9.27
CA THR A 130 -9.96 -21.92 -8.76
C THR A 130 -11.47 -21.97 -8.51
N PHE A 131 -12.08 -20.85 -8.14
CA PHE A 131 -13.50 -20.75 -7.79
C PHE A 131 -14.16 -19.65 -8.65
N PRO A 132 -14.58 -19.97 -9.89
CA PRO A 132 -15.11 -18.97 -10.81
C PRO A 132 -16.54 -18.49 -10.46
N SER A 133 -17.24 -19.23 -9.60
CA SER A 133 -18.62 -18.96 -9.18
C SER A 133 -18.70 -18.82 -7.66
N GLY A 134 -19.28 -17.71 -7.18
CA GLY A 134 -19.50 -17.46 -5.76
C GLY A 134 -20.80 -18.07 -5.22
N PRO A 135 -21.34 -17.56 -4.09
CA PRO A 135 -21.05 -16.22 -3.54
C PRO A 135 -19.79 -16.17 -2.66
N PHE A 136 -18.97 -15.13 -2.88
CA PHE A 136 -17.88 -14.71 -2.01
C PHE A 136 -18.37 -13.62 -1.07
N LEU A 137 -18.21 -13.85 0.23
CA LEU A 137 -18.55 -12.95 1.30
C LEU A 137 -17.26 -12.45 1.95
N VAL A 138 -17.03 -11.14 1.90
CA VAL A 138 -15.76 -10.52 2.28
C VAL A 138 -15.93 -9.76 3.58
N ASP A 139 -15.27 -10.20 4.64
CA ASP A 139 -15.28 -9.54 5.94
C ASP A 139 -14.57 -8.17 5.87
N GLN A 140 -15.30 -7.08 6.05
CA GLN A 140 -14.77 -5.71 6.08
C GLN A 140 -14.23 -5.29 7.46
N SER A 141 -14.41 -6.11 8.50
CA SER A 141 -13.96 -5.82 9.86
C SER A 141 -12.57 -6.39 10.19
N VAL A 142 -11.85 -6.89 9.18
CA VAL A 142 -10.44 -7.30 9.29
C VAL A 142 -9.55 -6.11 9.65
N THR A 143 -8.42 -6.38 10.31
CA THR A 143 -7.58 -5.35 10.95
C THR A 143 -7.04 -4.30 9.95
N ASP A 144 -6.76 -4.73 8.72
CA ASP A 144 -6.36 -3.84 7.62
C ASP A 144 -7.60 -3.36 6.84
N LEU A 145 -8.05 -2.14 7.14
CA LEU A 145 -9.27 -1.53 6.57
C LEU A 145 -9.32 -1.51 5.04
N HIS A 146 -8.17 -1.56 4.37
CA HIS A 146 -8.13 -1.54 2.90
C HIS A 146 -8.23 -2.94 2.30
N LYS A 147 -8.13 -3.99 3.12
CA LYS A 147 -8.12 -5.38 2.66
C LYS A 147 -9.46 -5.77 2.04
N GLY A 148 -10.57 -5.42 2.68
CA GLY A 148 -11.90 -5.73 2.16
C GLY A 148 -12.16 -5.12 0.78
N PHE A 149 -11.63 -3.93 0.50
CA PHE A 149 -11.67 -3.31 -0.82
C PHE A 149 -10.70 -3.96 -1.81
N GLN A 150 -9.50 -4.34 -1.35
CA GLN A 150 -8.54 -5.09 -2.17
C GLN A 150 -9.15 -6.42 -2.66
N VAL A 151 -9.82 -7.17 -1.79
CA VAL A 151 -10.47 -8.44 -2.15
C VAL A 151 -11.54 -8.22 -3.22
N GLN A 152 -12.41 -7.22 -3.04
CA GLN A 152 -13.44 -6.87 -4.01
C GLN A 152 -12.86 -6.46 -5.37
N PHE A 153 -11.71 -5.77 -5.39
CA PHE A 153 -11.05 -5.41 -6.64
C PHE A 153 -10.56 -6.63 -7.46
N TYR A 154 -10.14 -7.71 -6.80
CA TYR A 154 -9.59 -8.89 -7.49
C TYR A 154 -10.64 -9.95 -7.82
N LEU A 155 -11.81 -9.94 -7.17
CA LEU A 155 -12.86 -10.92 -7.37
C LEU A 155 -14.01 -10.35 -8.20
N PRO A 156 -14.79 -11.18 -8.91
CA PRO A 156 -15.88 -10.68 -9.76
C PRO A 156 -17.02 -10.06 -8.95
N ASP A 157 -17.40 -8.81 -9.24
CA ASP A 157 -18.47 -8.07 -8.55
C ASP A 157 -19.80 -8.82 -8.49
N ARG A 158 -20.18 -9.52 -9.58
CA ARG A 158 -21.46 -10.26 -9.66
C ARG A 158 -21.61 -11.32 -8.55
N HIS A 159 -20.51 -11.82 -8.03
CA HIS A 159 -20.47 -12.90 -7.06
C HIS A 159 -19.78 -12.52 -5.76
N THR A 160 -19.38 -11.26 -5.58
CA THR A 160 -18.61 -10.81 -4.43
C THR A 160 -19.39 -9.74 -3.67
N ARG A 161 -19.58 -9.96 -2.37
CA ARG A 161 -20.31 -9.05 -1.50
C ARG A 161 -19.50 -8.79 -0.23
N GLY A 162 -19.36 -7.53 0.14
CA GLY A 162 -18.83 -7.15 1.45
C GLY A 162 -19.82 -7.44 2.58
N LEU A 163 -19.31 -8.05 3.65
CA LEU A 163 -19.97 -8.13 4.95
C LEU A 163 -19.40 -7.02 5.84
N HIS A 164 -20.25 -6.30 6.56
CA HIS A 164 -19.76 -5.28 7.48
C HIS A 164 -18.82 -5.88 8.54
N ASN A 165 -19.25 -7.00 9.13
CA ASN A 165 -18.46 -7.91 9.95
C ASN A 165 -19.06 -9.33 9.86
N LEU A 166 -18.46 -10.31 10.52
CA LEU A 166 -18.90 -11.71 10.42
C LEU A 166 -20.33 -11.98 10.93
N SER A 167 -20.89 -11.15 11.82
CA SER A 167 -22.28 -11.32 12.27
C SER A 167 -23.30 -11.20 11.11
N PHE A 168 -22.94 -10.49 10.04
CA PHE A 168 -23.77 -10.35 8.85
C PHE A 168 -23.91 -11.63 8.03
N LEU A 169 -23.19 -12.71 8.38
CA LEU A 169 -23.49 -14.06 7.88
C LEU A 169 -24.90 -14.52 8.25
N ARG A 170 -25.53 -13.95 9.29
CA ARG A 170 -26.94 -14.22 9.64
C ARG A 170 -27.96 -13.50 8.78
N SER A 171 -27.53 -12.63 7.87
CA SER A 171 -28.45 -11.88 7.02
C SER A 171 -29.38 -12.81 6.25
N SER A 172 -30.69 -12.56 6.33
CA SER A 172 -31.71 -13.29 5.55
C SER A 172 -31.61 -13.04 4.04
N GLU A 173 -30.78 -12.10 3.61
CA GLU A 173 -30.49 -11.85 2.18
C GLU A 173 -29.51 -12.86 1.58
N ILE A 174 -28.82 -13.64 2.44
CA ILE A 174 -27.96 -14.74 2.00
C ILE A 174 -28.82 -16.00 1.95
N THR A 175 -29.15 -16.44 0.74
CA THR A 175 -30.08 -17.56 0.52
C THR A 175 -29.38 -18.89 0.24
N GLN A 176 -28.05 -18.89 0.09
CA GLN A 176 -27.29 -20.08 -0.22
C GLN A 176 -26.92 -20.83 1.07
N ASP A 177 -27.14 -22.14 1.09
CA ASP A 177 -26.73 -23.02 2.19
C ASP A 177 -25.22 -23.11 2.34
N ARG A 178 -24.50 -22.89 1.23
CA ARG A 178 -23.05 -22.93 1.15
C ARG A 178 -22.50 -21.65 0.53
N VAL A 179 -21.54 -21.04 1.21
CA VAL A 179 -20.91 -19.77 0.81
C VAL A 179 -19.41 -19.84 0.97
N TYR A 180 -18.70 -18.95 0.27
CA TYR A 180 -17.26 -18.77 0.43
C TYR A 180 -16.99 -17.50 1.22
N VAL A 181 -16.32 -17.62 2.37
CA VAL A 181 -16.01 -16.48 3.25
C VAL A 181 -14.52 -16.18 3.20
N ILE A 182 -14.19 -14.90 3.00
CA ILE A 182 -12.81 -14.42 2.99
C ILE A 182 -12.61 -13.53 4.22
N THR A 183 -11.75 -13.98 5.14
CA THR A 183 -11.40 -13.29 6.39
C THR A 183 -10.02 -13.72 6.89
N GLU A 184 -9.58 -13.22 8.04
CA GLU A 184 -8.35 -13.62 8.73
C GLU A 184 -8.49 -15.04 9.31
N HIS A 185 -7.41 -15.83 9.29
CA HIS A 185 -7.41 -17.22 9.74
C HIS A 185 -7.91 -17.40 11.18
N GLY A 186 -7.52 -16.50 12.08
CA GLY A 186 -7.87 -16.54 13.50
C GLY A 186 -9.38 -16.43 13.75
N ARG A 187 -10.13 -15.91 12.78
CA ARG A 187 -11.60 -15.79 12.87
C ARG A 187 -12.35 -17.07 12.53
N ARG A 188 -11.63 -18.17 12.26
CA ARG A 188 -12.23 -19.50 12.03
C ARG A 188 -13.17 -19.91 13.17
N GLY A 189 -12.83 -19.61 14.42
CA GLY A 189 -13.68 -19.92 15.58
C GLY A 189 -15.00 -19.13 15.57
N GLU A 190 -15.02 -17.91 15.03
CA GLU A 190 -16.27 -17.16 14.84
C GLU A 190 -17.13 -17.83 13.76
N LEU A 191 -16.52 -18.27 12.66
CA LEU A 191 -17.23 -18.93 11.56
C LEU A 191 -17.96 -20.22 11.97
N THR A 192 -17.37 -20.99 12.89
CA THR A 192 -17.96 -22.25 13.38
C THR A 192 -19.26 -22.05 14.15
N HIS A 193 -19.61 -20.83 14.55
CA HIS A 193 -20.91 -20.54 15.18
C HIS A 193 -22.05 -20.51 14.15
N PHE A 194 -21.76 -20.27 12.87
CA PHE A 194 -22.77 -20.17 11.82
C PHE A 194 -22.94 -21.48 11.04
N GLY A 195 -21.95 -22.38 11.09
CA GLY A 195 -21.94 -23.57 10.26
C GLY A 195 -20.62 -24.34 10.26
N ASP A 196 -20.63 -25.45 9.53
CA ASP A 196 -19.44 -26.25 9.29
C ASP A 196 -18.46 -25.49 8.39
N THR A 197 -17.25 -25.28 8.90
CA THR A 197 -16.24 -24.45 8.25
C THR A 197 -15.06 -25.29 7.76
N ARG A 198 -14.78 -25.22 6.46
CA ARG A 198 -13.64 -25.87 5.82
C ARG A 198 -12.67 -24.83 5.26
N LEU A 199 -11.39 -24.94 5.62
CA LEU A 199 -10.33 -24.13 5.01
C LEU A 199 -10.07 -24.63 3.58
N LEU A 200 -10.14 -23.74 2.60
CA LEU A 200 -9.89 -24.06 1.19
C LEU A 200 -8.52 -23.57 0.72
N LEU A 201 -8.21 -22.29 0.99
CA LEU A 201 -6.96 -21.65 0.58
C LEU A 201 -6.55 -20.63 1.65
N GLN A 202 -5.25 -20.41 1.79
CA GLN A 202 -4.68 -19.39 2.67
C GLN A 202 -3.53 -18.68 1.95
N SER A 203 -3.38 -17.38 2.17
CA SER A 203 -2.24 -16.61 1.68
C SER A 203 -0.97 -16.95 2.45
N GLU A 204 0.18 -16.97 1.78
CA GLU A 204 1.48 -17.17 2.45
C GLU A 204 1.84 -16.00 3.40
N LYS A 205 1.40 -14.79 3.07
CA LYS A 205 1.59 -13.58 3.86
C LYS A 205 0.49 -12.57 3.58
N THR A 206 0.06 -11.86 4.62
CA THR A 206 -0.93 -10.78 4.51
C THR A 206 -0.39 -9.44 4.98
N GLY A 207 -0.30 -8.49 4.06
CA GLY A 207 0.15 -7.13 4.34
C GLY A 207 1.43 -7.06 5.18
N ARG A 208 1.39 -6.27 6.26
CA ARG A 208 2.45 -6.15 7.26
C ARG A 208 2.19 -6.97 8.53
N GLN A 209 1.16 -7.81 8.54
CA GLN A 209 0.75 -8.51 9.74
C GLN A 209 1.74 -9.66 10.05
N GLU A 210 2.00 -9.87 11.34
CA GLU A 210 2.96 -10.84 11.85
C GLU A 210 2.22 -11.91 12.65
N GLY A 211 1.77 -12.97 11.98
CA GLY A 211 1.18 -14.12 12.65
C GLY A 211 0.28 -14.95 11.74
N PRO A 212 0.21 -16.29 11.94
CA PRO A 212 -0.62 -17.17 11.13
C PRO A 212 -2.11 -16.82 11.21
N ASP A 213 -2.57 -16.30 12.34
CA ASP A 213 -3.97 -15.91 12.56
C ASP A 213 -4.41 -14.74 11.69
N THR A 214 -3.47 -13.90 11.26
CA THR A 214 -3.75 -12.72 10.44
C THR A 214 -3.75 -12.98 8.94
N LEU A 215 -3.45 -14.23 8.54
CA LEU A 215 -3.37 -14.60 7.14
C LEU A 215 -4.76 -14.61 6.51
N LEU A 216 -4.86 -13.95 5.35
CA LEU A 216 -6.06 -13.94 4.55
C LEU A 216 -6.37 -15.36 4.09
N THR A 217 -7.58 -15.81 4.42
CA THR A 217 -7.98 -17.20 4.26
C THR A 217 -9.35 -17.26 3.59
N LEU A 218 -9.49 -18.19 2.64
CA LEU A 218 -10.74 -18.57 2.02
C LEU A 218 -11.29 -19.79 2.76
N PHE A 219 -12.48 -19.63 3.32
CA PHE A 219 -13.25 -20.69 3.93
C PHE A 219 -14.47 -21.03 3.08
N GLU A 220 -14.83 -22.31 3.04
CA GLU A 220 -16.16 -22.76 2.69
C GLU A 220 -16.96 -22.90 3.99
N LEU A 221 -18.11 -22.22 4.05
CA LEU A 221 -19.04 -22.28 5.17
C LEU A 221 -20.32 -22.94 4.67
N THR A 222 -20.71 -24.02 5.33
CA THR A 222 -22.02 -24.67 5.15
C THR A 222 -22.86 -24.39 6.38
N TYR A 223 -23.94 -23.62 6.22
CA TYR A 223 -24.74 -23.14 7.33
C TYR A 223 -25.42 -24.27 8.11
N HIS A 224 -25.56 -24.08 9.43
CA HIS A 224 -26.44 -24.92 10.24
C HIS A 224 -27.90 -24.73 9.80
N GLN A 225 -28.68 -25.81 9.80
CA GLN A 225 -30.08 -25.78 9.35
C GLN A 225 -31.00 -24.95 10.27
N ASP A 226 -30.62 -24.85 11.54
CA ASP A 226 -31.33 -24.14 12.62
C ASP A 226 -30.80 -22.72 12.85
N LEU A 227 -29.88 -22.22 12.01
CA LEU A 227 -29.35 -20.87 12.16
C LEU A 227 -30.46 -19.83 11.94
N GLU A 228 -30.75 -19.06 12.99
CA GLU A 228 -31.70 -17.96 12.90
C GLU A 228 -31.18 -16.84 11.99
N ARG A 229 -31.99 -16.51 10.97
CA ARG A 229 -31.70 -15.47 9.98
C ARG A 229 -32.33 -14.14 10.38
N VAL A 230 -31.58 -13.06 10.23
CA VAL A 230 -31.98 -11.70 10.61
C VAL A 230 -32.16 -10.83 9.36
N ALA A 231 -33.28 -10.13 9.26
CA ALA A 231 -33.54 -9.20 8.16
C ALA A 231 -32.71 -7.92 8.29
N THR A 232 -31.88 -7.63 7.29
CA THR A 232 -30.95 -6.48 7.32
C THR A 232 -31.41 -5.29 6.46
N ALA A 233 -32.51 -5.42 5.70
CA ALA A 233 -32.99 -4.40 4.76
C ALA A 233 -33.30 -3.02 5.39
N LYS A 234 -33.59 -2.97 6.70
CA LYS A 234 -33.85 -1.71 7.44
C LYS A 234 -32.66 -1.23 8.25
N LEU A 235 -31.57 -1.99 8.27
CA LEU A 235 -30.39 -1.68 9.06
C LEU A 235 -29.60 -0.57 8.35
N ARG A 236 -29.51 0.60 8.98
CA ARG A 236 -28.76 1.74 8.45
C ARG A 236 -27.40 1.83 9.14
N ILE A 237 -26.33 1.54 8.41
CA ILE A 237 -24.96 1.79 8.89
C ILE A 237 -24.69 3.28 8.77
N THR A 238 -24.39 3.93 9.89
CA THR A 238 -24.09 5.36 9.90
C THR A 238 -22.65 5.64 9.42
N PRO A 239 -22.36 6.85 8.90
CA PRO A 239 -20.98 7.22 8.55
C PRO A 239 -20.01 7.11 9.74
N MET A 240 -20.50 7.37 10.96
CA MET A 240 -19.68 7.24 12.18
C MET A 240 -19.28 5.79 12.44
N GLN A 241 -20.19 4.84 12.19
CA GLN A 241 -19.90 3.40 12.31
C GLN A 241 -18.98 2.93 11.18
N ALA A 242 -19.25 3.32 9.93
CA ALA A 242 -18.40 3.00 8.79
C ALA A 242 -16.97 3.57 8.89
N MET A 243 -16.78 4.63 9.68
CA MET A 243 -15.48 5.24 9.95
C MET A 243 -14.85 4.77 11.27
N TYR A 244 -15.40 3.72 11.91
CA TYR A 244 -14.90 3.15 13.17
C TYR A 244 -14.86 4.15 14.34
N ARG A 245 -15.71 5.18 14.29
CA ARG A 245 -15.85 6.21 15.34
C ARG A 245 -17.00 5.92 16.30
N SER A 246 -17.75 4.86 16.05
CA SER A 246 -18.83 4.36 16.92
C SER A 246 -18.90 2.85 16.77
N PRO A 247 -19.35 2.11 17.81
CA PRO A 247 -19.48 0.66 17.75
C PRO A 247 -20.28 0.20 16.52
N GLU A 248 -19.75 -0.81 15.85
CA GLU A 248 -20.42 -1.42 14.70
C GLU A 248 -21.72 -2.11 15.12
N PRO A 249 -22.75 -2.15 14.25
CA PRO A 249 -23.89 -3.01 14.47
C PRO A 249 -23.45 -4.48 14.44
N VAL A 250 -23.90 -5.24 15.43
CA VAL A 250 -23.74 -6.69 15.52
C VAL A 250 -25.12 -7.31 15.35
N LEU A 251 -25.23 -8.30 14.47
CA LEU A 251 -26.45 -9.12 14.36
C LEU A 251 -26.38 -10.23 15.41
N GLU A 252 -27.11 -10.01 16.50
CA GLU A 252 -27.37 -11.00 17.55
C GLU A 252 -28.39 -12.06 17.14
#